data_AF-A0A7Y4VG56-F1
#
_entry.id   AF-A0A7Y4VG56-F1
#
_cell.length_a   1.000
_cell.length_b   1.000
_cell.length_c   1.000
_cell.angle_alpha   90.00
_cell.angle_beta   90.00
_cell.angle_gamma   90.00
#
_symmetry.space_group_name_H-M   'P 1'
#
loop_
_entity.id
_entity.type
_entity.pdbx_description
1 polymer ?
#
loop_
_entity_poly.entity_id
_entity_poly.type
_entity_poly.pdbx_seq_one_letter_code
_entity_poly.pdbx_strand_id
1 'polypeptide(L)'
;MYKYLLIILVLVPPLFSKSIPEKFFDALIYNKPEITDYVNNDELAKSQRLGVTYTGVKNKFMLGYELPEEIQAGIINGKYKYEIKELTAENGFTKVTFQVKDANFSKVYYFRDGFVTNSTYYSTKWSGKESKYFAFSIEEPKYFNDYCIKRLDDFVDMIADTLGFTISERRILEKEKMGYIFCKDEESIEKITGFRAKGMAMLGSDEIVTSYQTHFHEVAHLLINYKLKNLGLYTLPFFMEGFAVAVGGRGGMAPRVITDLGYFLQKSEQLTYDSILTFDQFRSIDGSMTYPVSGLYNSFLLNELGGEKYLELYKKVNGNFEFIKNFNLNSLSLSADTKWTTFLDDYDGHPEIFCDVSDTNRSRNGIASIGLLPITVNEYLKFFINDYIFFGYDKLNDKDKNYFSRLFISMFPKDSTNADYPDEYGIFVDSNSIKVINFFNDEIVANYSSGFTVDKKQVPNKNNDFEFFVKKSILNKFNSEEVYYAGVHLKTYFDIYKEHMKK
;
A
#
# COMPACT_ATOMS: atom_id res chain seq x y z
N MET A 1 -46.79 -56.02 -35.74
CA MET A 1 -45.61 -55.39 -36.38
C MET A 1 -45.29 -53.98 -35.82
N TYR A 2 -45.56 -53.69 -34.54
CA TYR A 2 -45.24 -52.40 -33.90
C TYR A 2 -44.94 -52.61 -32.41
N LYS A 3 -43.75 -53.10 -32.06
CA LYS A 3 -43.35 -53.28 -30.64
C LYS A 3 -41.91 -52.90 -30.29
N TYR A 4 -41.15 -52.33 -31.22
CA TYR A 4 -39.74 -51.96 -31.00
C TYR A 4 -39.39 -50.59 -31.60
N LEU A 5 -40.13 -49.54 -31.21
CA LEU A 5 -39.80 -48.17 -31.63
C LEU A 5 -39.90 -47.15 -30.49
N LEU A 6 -39.62 -47.57 -29.26
CA LEU A 6 -39.46 -46.69 -28.11
C LEU A 6 -38.20 -47.16 -27.38
N ILE A 7 -37.32 -46.23 -26.98
CA ILE A 7 -35.96 -46.40 -26.42
C ILE A 7 -34.83 -46.21 -27.46
N ILE A 8 -34.86 -45.10 -28.23
CA ILE A 8 -33.64 -44.43 -28.74
C ILE A 8 -33.85 -42.91 -28.67
N LEU A 9 -34.20 -42.38 -27.49
CA LEU A 9 -34.36 -40.93 -27.28
C LEU A 9 -33.78 -40.44 -25.93
N VAL A 10 -33.10 -41.31 -25.17
CA VAL A 10 -32.57 -40.99 -23.83
C VAL A 10 -31.03 -41.05 -23.76
N LEU A 11 -30.33 -41.35 -24.87
CA LEU A 11 -28.88 -41.52 -24.88
C LEU A 11 -28.16 -40.75 -26.00
N VAL A 12 -28.71 -39.62 -26.43
CA VAL A 12 -27.88 -38.60 -27.08
C VAL A 12 -27.45 -37.67 -25.96
N PRO A 13 -26.24 -37.83 -25.36
CA PRO A 13 -25.68 -36.76 -24.55
C PRO A 13 -25.73 -35.48 -25.39
N PRO A 14 -26.05 -34.31 -24.82
CA PRO A 14 -26.12 -33.09 -25.60
C PRO A 14 -24.75 -32.83 -26.21
N LEU A 15 -24.55 -33.27 -27.45
CA LEU A 15 -23.33 -33.13 -28.25
C LEU A 15 -22.96 -31.65 -28.51
N PHE A 16 -23.72 -30.72 -27.93
CA PHE A 16 -23.61 -29.27 -28.09
C PHE A 16 -23.75 -28.50 -26.78
N SER A 17 -23.61 -29.12 -25.60
CA SER A 17 -23.53 -28.32 -24.37
C SER A 17 -22.20 -27.57 -24.34
N LYS A 18 -22.25 -26.26 -24.65
CA LYS A 18 -21.08 -25.36 -24.54
C LYS A 18 -20.35 -25.55 -23.21
N SER A 19 -19.01 -25.48 -23.22
CA SER A 19 -18.21 -25.54 -21.99
C SER A 19 -18.52 -24.33 -21.09
N ILE A 20 -18.21 -24.41 -19.78
CA ILE A 20 -18.37 -23.26 -18.88
C ILE A 20 -17.58 -22.03 -19.39
N PRO A 21 -16.30 -22.16 -19.80
CA PRO A 21 -15.58 -21.06 -20.44
C PRO A 21 -16.27 -20.47 -21.67
N GLU A 22 -16.81 -21.29 -22.57
CA GLU A 22 -17.54 -20.80 -23.74
C GLU A 22 -18.76 -19.96 -23.37
N LYS A 23 -19.53 -20.40 -22.38
CA LYS A 23 -20.69 -19.68 -21.88
C LYS A 23 -20.30 -18.39 -21.15
N PHE A 24 -19.21 -18.42 -20.37
CA PHE A 24 -18.64 -17.24 -19.73
C PHE A 24 -18.26 -16.18 -20.76
N PHE A 25 -17.52 -16.52 -21.81
CA PHE A 25 -17.13 -15.56 -22.84
C PHE A 25 -18.31 -15.05 -23.66
N ASP A 26 -19.30 -15.90 -23.95
CA ASP A 26 -20.54 -15.46 -24.58
C ASP A 26 -21.27 -14.42 -23.70
N ALA A 27 -21.39 -14.68 -22.40
CA ALA A 27 -21.98 -13.72 -21.47
C ALA A 27 -21.15 -12.43 -21.34
N LEU A 28 -19.81 -12.53 -21.32
CA LEU A 28 -18.89 -11.39 -21.25
C LEU A 28 -18.94 -10.53 -22.52
N ILE A 29 -18.89 -11.14 -23.70
CA ILE A 29 -18.91 -10.41 -24.98
C ILE A 29 -20.22 -9.64 -25.13
N TYR A 30 -21.35 -10.27 -24.82
CA TYR A 30 -22.68 -9.67 -25.01
C TYR A 30 -23.22 -8.94 -23.75
N ASN A 31 -22.38 -8.77 -22.72
CA ASN A 31 -22.75 -8.12 -21.45
C ASN A 31 -24.04 -8.68 -20.83
N LYS A 32 -24.21 -10.01 -20.87
CA LYS A 32 -25.41 -10.70 -20.37
C LYS A 32 -25.43 -10.72 -18.84
N PRO A 33 -26.60 -10.58 -18.20
CA PRO A 33 -26.72 -10.60 -16.74
C PRO A 33 -26.34 -11.95 -16.13
N GLU A 34 -26.55 -13.06 -16.86
CA GLU A 34 -26.22 -14.43 -16.45
C GLU A 34 -24.70 -14.72 -16.37
N ILE A 35 -23.82 -13.73 -16.61
CA ILE A 35 -22.37 -13.93 -16.48
C ILE A 35 -21.96 -14.42 -15.07
N THR A 36 -22.71 -14.03 -14.05
CA THR A 36 -22.51 -14.48 -12.66
C THR A 36 -22.67 -16.00 -12.51
N ASP A 37 -23.48 -16.65 -13.34
CA ASP A 37 -23.73 -18.09 -13.26
C ASP A 37 -22.50 -18.92 -13.68
N TYR A 38 -21.49 -18.26 -14.27
CA TYR A 38 -20.25 -18.89 -14.74
C TYR A 38 -19.03 -18.45 -13.93
N VAL A 39 -19.23 -17.78 -12.79
CA VAL A 39 -18.18 -17.35 -11.88
C VAL A 39 -18.19 -18.27 -10.66
N ASN A 40 -17.02 -18.58 -10.12
CA ASN A 40 -16.94 -19.36 -8.89
C ASN A 40 -17.67 -18.61 -7.76
N ASN A 41 -18.49 -19.33 -6.99
CA ASN A 41 -19.34 -18.73 -5.95
C ASN A 41 -18.52 -17.99 -4.87
N ASP A 42 -17.35 -18.52 -4.52
CA ASP A 42 -16.48 -17.88 -3.52
C ASP A 42 -15.94 -16.55 -4.03
N GLU A 43 -15.68 -16.44 -5.34
CA GLU A 43 -15.21 -15.19 -5.97
C GLU A 43 -16.31 -14.12 -6.02
N LEU A 44 -17.55 -14.53 -6.32
CA LEU A 44 -18.69 -13.62 -6.26
C LEU A 44 -18.92 -13.13 -4.83
N ALA A 45 -18.96 -14.07 -3.86
CA ALA A 45 -19.12 -13.73 -2.45
C ALA A 45 -18.02 -12.78 -2.01
N LYS A 46 -16.77 -13.08 -2.37
CA LYS A 46 -15.60 -12.23 -2.12
C LYS A 46 -15.80 -10.83 -2.70
N SER A 47 -16.08 -10.69 -3.99
CA SER A 47 -16.28 -9.38 -4.63
C SER A 47 -17.39 -8.54 -3.98
N GLN A 48 -18.45 -9.18 -3.47
CA GLN A 48 -19.65 -8.51 -2.98
C GLN A 48 -19.64 -8.24 -1.47
N ARG A 49 -18.80 -8.95 -0.69
CA ARG A 49 -18.85 -9.00 0.78
C ARG A 49 -18.83 -7.63 1.48
N LEU A 50 -18.11 -6.67 0.91
CA LEU A 50 -17.97 -5.34 1.50
C LEU A 50 -19.04 -4.35 1.02
N GLY A 51 -19.91 -4.74 0.08
CA GLY A 51 -21.01 -3.92 -0.43
C GLY A 51 -20.57 -2.66 -1.19
N VAL A 52 -19.33 -2.60 -1.66
CA VAL A 52 -18.84 -1.50 -2.51
C VAL A 52 -19.31 -1.72 -3.94
N THR A 53 -19.86 -0.68 -4.56
CA THR A 53 -20.31 -0.67 -5.96
C THR A 53 -19.79 0.56 -6.69
N TYR A 54 -19.69 0.45 -8.02
CA TYR A 54 -19.19 1.52 -8.87
C TYR A 54 -20.22 1.93 -9.93
N THR A 55 -20.51 3.22 -10.02
CA THR A 55 -21.46 3.81 -10.96
C THR A 55 -21.01 3.52 -12.39
N GLY A 56 -21.89 2.90 -13.18
CA GLY A 56 -21.59 2.47 -14.54
C GLY A 56 -20.90 1.10 -14.65
N VAL A 57 -20.54 0.47 -13.53
CA VAL A 57 -19.95 -0.87 -13.51
C VAL A 57 -21.01 -1.90 -13.14
N LYS A 58 -21.38 -2.77 -14.09
CA LYS A 58 -22.40 -3.81 -13.86
C LYS A 58 -21.91 -4.94 -12.97
N ASN A 59 -20.68 -5.39 -13.20
CA ASN A 59 -20.09 -6.57 -12.57
C ASN A 59 -18.74 -6.18 -11.94
N LYS A 60 -18.74 -5.83 -10.66
CA LYS A 60 -17.52 -5.41 -9.93
C LYS A 60 -16.41 -6.45 -10.05
N PHE A 61 -16.72 -7.74 -9.92
CA PHE A 61 -15.74 -8.83 -10.01
C PHE A 61 -15.01 -8.90 -11.36
N MET A 62 -15.53 -8.25 -12.40
CA MET A 62 -14.90 -8.18 -13.71
C MET A 62 -13.90 -7.04 -13.86
N LEU A 63 -13.76 -6.12 -12.88
CA LEU A 63 -12.79 -5.03 -12.93
C LEU A 63 -11.37 -5.58 -13.12
N GLY A 64 -10.74 -5.25 -14.26
CA GLY A 64 -9.42 -5.74 -14.70
C GLY A 64 -9.49 -6.98 -15.60
N TYR A 65 -10.64 -7.65 -15.68
CA TYR A 65 -10.88 -8.84 -16.48
C TYR A 65 -11.76 -8.57 -17.72
N GLU A 66 -12.12 -7.32 -17.97
CA GLU A 66 -12.89 -6.96 -19.16
C GLU A 66 -12.11 -7.19 -20.46
N LEU A 67 -12.87 -7.30 -21.56
CA LEU A 67 -12.33 -7.19 -22.91
C LEU A 67 -12.30 -5.71 -23.29
N PRO A 68 -11.25 -5.23 -23.99
CA PRO A 68 -11.26 -3.89 -24.55
C PRO A 68 -12.49 -3.66 -25.42
N GLU A 69 -13.07 -2.45 -25.36
CA GLU A 69 -14.32 -2.12 -26.08
C GLU A 69 -14.21 -2.38 -27.58
N GLU A 70 -13.05 -2.06 -28.19
CA GLU A 70 -12.78 -2.36 -29.60
C GLU A 70 -12.87 -3.86 -29.92
N ILE A 71 -12.33 -4.70 -29.04
CA ILE A 71 -12.35 -6.15 -29.21
C ILE A 71 -13.79 -6.67 -29.07
N GLN A 72 -14.50 -6.23 -28.05
CA GLN A 72 -15.89 -6.63 -27.80
C GLN A 72 -16.80 -6.20 -28.96
N ALA A 73 -16.77 -4.93 -29.35
CA ALA A 73 -17.57 -4.39 -30.45
C ALA A 73 -17.22 -5.04 -31.80
N GLY A 74 -15.93 -5.30 -32.05
CA GLY A 74 -15.50 -5.98 -33.27
C GLY A 74 -16.00 -7.41 -33.37
N ILE A 75 -16.09 -8.15 -32.26
CA ILE A 75 -16.70 -9.50 -32.26
C ILE A 75 -18.21 -9.41 -32.50
N ILE A 76 -18.91 -8.52 -31.80
CA ILE A 76 -20.38 -8.35 -31.93
C ILE A 76 -20.77 -8.02 -33.37
N ASN A 77 -19.99 -7.17 -34.03
CA ASN A 77 -20.25 -6.74 -35.41
C ASN A 77 -19.72 -7.74 -36.46
N GLY A 78 -19.17 -8.89 -36.04
CA GLY A 78 -18.62 -9.90 -36.93
C GLY A 78 -17.30 -9.50 -37.63
N LYS A 79 -16.69 -8.37 -37.22
CA LYS A 79 -15.36 -7.92 -37.70
C LYS A 79 -14.27 -8.89 -37.24
N TYR A 80 -14.38 -9.40 -36.02
CA TYR A 80 -13.40 -10.28 -35.40
C TYR A 80 -14.00 -11.64 -35.08
N LYS A 81 -13.19 -12.69 -35.27
CA LYS A 81 -13.46 -14.03 -34.73
C LYS A 81 -12.56 -14.27 -33.53
N TYR A 82 -13.10 -14.91 -32.50
CA TYR A 82 -12.33 -15.32 -31.34
C TYR A 82 -12.19 -16.84 -31.29
N GLU A 83 -11.12 -17.29 -30.65
CA GLU A 83 -10.82 -18.68 -30.32
C GLU A 83 -10.57 -18.77 -28.82
N ILE A 84 -11.02 -19.86 -28.20
CA ILE A 84 -10.63 -20.20 -26.82
C ILE A 84 -9.78 -21.46 -26.86
N LYS A 85 -8.71 -21.47 -26.07
CA LYS A 85 -7.85 -22.65 -25.87
C LYS A 85 -7.85 -23.00 -24.40
N GLU A 86 -8.36 -24.19 -24.08
CA GLU A 86 -8.39 -24.72 -22.72
C GLU A 86 -7.19 -25.65 -22.50
N LEU A 87 -6.49 -25.44 -21.39
CA LEU A 87 -5.38 -26.29 -20.95
C LEU A 87 -5.57 -26.62 -19.46
N THR A 88 -5.52 -27.91 -19.12
CA THR A 88 -5.49 -28.32 -17.71
C THR A 88 -4.28 -27.70 -17.02
N ALA A 89 -4.53 -26.94 -15.96
CA ALA A 89 -3.53 -26.37 -15.09
C ALA A 89 -3.42 -27.18 -13.78
N GLU A 90 -2.46 -26.81 -12.94
CA GLU A 90 -2.30 -27.42 -11.63
C GLU A 90 -3.53 -27.21 -10.71
N ASN A 91 -3.66 -28.04 -9.67
CA ASN A 91 -4.67 -27.90 -8.60
C ASN A 91 -6.13 -27.90 -9.09
N GLY A 92 -6.41 -28.61 -10.19
CA GLY A 92 -7.75 -28.73 -10.75
C GLY A 92 -8.26 -27.48 -11.46
N PHE A 93 -7.39 -26.50 -11.73
CA PHE A 93 -7.75 -25.35 -12.55
C PHE A 93 -7.67 -25.68 -14.03
N THR A 94 -8.46 -24.97 -14.83
CA THR A 94 -8.33 -24.88 -16.29
C THR A 94 -7.82 -23.49 -16.64
N LYS A 95 -6.68 -23.42 -17.34
CA LYS A 95 -6.18 -22.19 -17.96
C LYS A 95 -6.84 -22.02 -19.32
N VAL A 96 -7.54 -20.92 -19.51
CA VAL A 96 -8.22 -20.61 -20.77
C VAL A 96 -7.58 -19.40 -21.41
N THR A 97 -7.13 -19.55 -22.65
CA THR A 97 -6.58 -18.44 -23.43
C THR A 97 -7.61 -17.97 -24.44
N PHE A 98 -8.11 -16.75 -24.27
CA PHE A 98 -8.99 -16.07 -25.22
C PHE A 98 -8.14 -15.34 -26.25
N GLN A 99 -8.35 -15.61 -27.54
CA GLN A 99 -7.52 -15.07 -28.63
C GLN A 99 -8.38 -14.47 -29.73
N VAL A 100 -8.01 -13.28 -30.19
CA VAL A 100 -8.53 -12.62 -31.39
C VAL A 100 -7.35 -12.32 -32.30
N LYS A 101 -7.05 -13.28 -33.20
CA LYS A 101 -5.83 -13.26 -34.04
C LYS A 101 -5.76 -12.01 -34.91
N ASP A 102 -6.90 -11.63 -35.50
CA ASP A 102 -6.99 -10.48 -36.42
C ASP A 102 -6.71 -9.13 -35.74
N ALA A 103 -6.84 -9.07 -34.41
CA ALA A 103 -6.56 -7.88 -33.60
C ALA A 103 -5.25 -8.01 -32.80
N ASN A 104 -4.48 -9.10 -33.00
CA ASN A 104 -3.32 -9.46 -32.18
C ASN A 104 -3.60 -9.39 -30.66
N PHE A 105 -4.80 -9.77 -30.25
CA PHE A 105 -5.22 -9.72 -28.85
C PHE A 105 -5.27 -11.12 -28.25
N SER A 106 -4.69 -11.28 -27.06
CA SER A 106 -4.74 -12.51 -26.29
C SER A 106 -4.81 -12.19 -24.81
N LYS A 107 -5.68 -12.87 -24.06
CA LYS A 107 -5.80 -12.74 -22.60
C LYS A 107 -6.05 -14.10 -21.96
N VAL A 108 -5.44 -14.32 -20.80
CA VAL A 108 -5.54 -15.56 -20.03
C VAL A 108 -6.58 -15.39 -18.92
N TYR A 109 -7.37 -16.45 -18.72
CA TYR A 109 -8.37 -16.58 -17.66
C TYR A 109 -8.21 -17.93 -16.98
N TYR A 110 -8.65 -18.05 -15.74
CA TYR A 110 -8.56 -19.28 -14.94
C TYR A 110 -9.95 -19.71 -14.48
N PHE A 111 -10.18 -21.02 -14.47
CA PHE A 111 -11.46 -21.61 -14.10
C PHE A 111 -11.28 -22.77 -13.12
N ARG A 112 -12.16 -22.86 -12.11
CA ARG A 112 -12.37 -24.01 -11.24
C ARG A 112 -13.82 -23.96 -10.76
N ASP A 113 -14.66 -24.80 -11.35
CA ASP A 113 -16.12 -24.78 -11.18
C ASP A 113 -16.77 -23.40 -11.50
N GLY A 114 -16.11 -22.62 -12.38
CA GLY A 114 -16.45 -21.23 -12.69
C GLY A 114 -15.18 -20.37 -12.83
N PHE A 115 -15.31 -19.16 -13.35
CA PHE A 115 -14.21 -18.20 -13.43
C PHE A 115 -13.64 -17.87 -12.04
N VAL A 116 -12.31 -17.80 -11.95
CA VAL A 116 -11.57 -17.37 -10.76
C VAL A 116 -10.58 -16.26 -11.11
N THR A 117 -10.28 -15.40 -10.14
CA THR A 117 -9.30 -14.34 -10.34
C THR A 117 -7.88 -14.91 -10.37
N ASN A 118 -6.95 -14.16 -10.97
CA ASN A 118 -5.52 -14.44 -10.90
C ASN A 118 -5.05 -14.49 -9.44
N SER A 119 -5.57 -13.61 -8.57
CA SER A 119 -5.23 -13.61 -7.15
C SER A 119 -5.49 -14.98 -6.52
N THR A 120 -6.69 -15.54 -6.71
CA THR A 120 -7.04 -16.86 -6.18
C THR A 120 -6.21 -17.98 -6.83
N TYR A 121 -6.03 -17.96 -8.15
CA TYR A 121 -5.26 -18.97 -8.85
C TYR A 121 -3.81 -19.05 -8.33
N TYR A 122 -3.08 -17.92 -8.30
CA TYR A 122 -1.67 -17.90 -7.91
C TYR A 122 -1.45 -18.09 -6.42
N SER A 123 -2.39 -17.66 -5.57
CA SER A 123 -2.25 -17.74 -4.11
C SER A 123 -2.79 -19.03 -3.47
N THR A 124 -3.37 -19.96 -4.25
CA THR A 124 -4.02 -21.18 -3.73
C THR A 124 -3.12 -22.02 -2.79
N LYS A 125 -1.80 -22.00 -2.99
CA LYS A 125 -0.83 -22.76 -2.18
C LYS A 125 -0.06 -21.90 -1.17
N TRP A 126 -0.34 -20.60 -1.11
CA TRP A 126 0.38 -19.68 -0.26
C TRP A 126 -0.06 -19.84 1.19
N SER A 127 0.76 -19.36 2.12
CA SER A 127 0.45 -19.45 3.54
C SER A 127 -0.73 -18.54 3.88
N GLY A 128 -1.79 -19.12 4.42
CA GLY A 128 -2.94 -18.39 4.93
C GLY A 128 -2.72 -17.89 6.36
N LYS A 129 -3.08 -16.64 6.63
CA LYS A 129 -3.24 -16.09 7.98
C LYS A 129 -4.49 -15.22 8.02
N GLU A 130 -5.00 -14.93 9.20
CA GLU A 130 -6.08 -13.96 9.38
C GLU A 130 -5.80 -13.04 10.55
N SER A 131 -6.34 -11.83 10.49
CA SER A 131 -6.35 -10.86 11.59
C SER A 131 -7.75 -10.31 11.82
N LYS A 132 -7.87 -9.21 12.57
CA LYS A 132 -9.14 -8.55 12.81
C LYS A 132 -9.78 -8.11 11.50
N TYR A 133 -9.02 -7.50 10.59
CA TYR A 133 -9.57 -6.90 9.37
C TYR A 133 -9.11 -7.54 8.06
N PHE A 134 -8.20 -8.53 8.10
CA PHE A 134 -7.58 -9.08 6.90
C PHE A 134 -7.59 -10.61 6.83
N ALA A 135 -7.77 -11.12 5.62
CA ALA A 135 -7.43 -12.48 5.23
C ALA A 135 -6.17 -12.42 4.34
N PHE A 136 -5.08 -13.02 4.82
CA PHE A 136 -3.77 -12.96 4.19
C PHE A 136 -3.49 -14.18 3.33
N SER A 137 -2.85 -13.97 2.18
CA SER A 137 -2.16 -15.00 1.41
C SER A 137 -0.71 -14.59 1.21
N ILE A 138 0.21 -15.36 1.79
CA ILE A 138 1.62 -14.98 1.98
C ILE A 138 2.50 -15.95 1.20
N GLU A 139 3.17 -15.47 0.16
CA GLU A 139 4.05 -16.30 -0.69
C GLU A 139 5.29 -16.78 0.08
N GLU A 140 5.95 -15.87 0.80
CA GLU A 140 7.16 -16.16 1.58
C GLU A 140 7.01 -15.71 3.05
N PRO A 141 6.53 -16.60 3.95
CA PRO A 141 6.25 -16.27 5.36
C PRO A 141 7.42 -15.70 6.15
N LYS A 142 8.66 -16.06 5.79
CA LYS A 142 9.86 -15.55 6.44
C LYS A 142 10.04 -14.03 6.32
N TYR A 143 9.31 -13.36 5.42
CA TYR A 143 9.36 -11.90 5.24
C TYR A 143 8.13 -11.19 5.80
N PHE A 144 7.26 -11.88 6.54
CA PHE A 144 5.99 -11.34 7.05
C PHE A 144 5.71 -11.82 8.48
N ASN A 145 5.67 -10.91 9.44
CA ASN A 145 5.56 -11.23 10.87
C ASN A 145 4.25 -10.72 11.49
N ASP A 146 3.98 -11.10 12.75
CA ASP A 146 2.76 -10.69 13.44
C ASP A 146 2.75 -9.19 13.81
N TYR A 147 3.91 -8.53 13.90
CA TYR A 147 3.99 -7.07 14.07
C TYR A 147 3.35 -6.33 12.88
N CYS A 148 3.64 -6.75 11.66
CA CYS A 148 3.04 -6.18 10.45
C CYS A 148 1.51 -6.33 10.44
N ILE A 149 1.01 -7.50 10.84
CA ILE A 149 -0.42 -7.78 10.94
C ILE A 149 -1.08 -6.80 11.93
N LYS A 150 -0.50 -6.66 13.12
CA LYS A 150 -1.02 -5.74 14.13
C LYS A 150 -1.02 -4.29 13.63
N ARG A 151 0.07 -3.85 12.97
CA ARG A 151 0.18 -2.49 12.41
C ARG A 151 -0.88 -2.22 11.35
N LEU A 152 -1.19 -3.20 10.49
CA LEU A 152 -2.29 -3.10 9.53
C LEU A 152 -3.64 -2.97 10.21
N ASP A 153 -3.91 -3.76 11.25
CA ASP A 153 -5.16 -3.66 12.02
C ASP A 153 -5.29 -2.31 12.75
N ASP A 154 -4.21 -1.85 13.41
CA ASP A 154 -4.15 -0.54 14.07
C ASP A 154 -4.40 0.61 13.08
N PHE A 155 -3.86 0.49 11.86
CA PHE A 155 -4.08 1.46 10.79
C PHE A 155 -5.55 1.49 10.36
N VAL A 156 -6.20 0.33 10.18
CA VAL A 156 -7.63 0.29 9.86
C VAL A 156 -8.46 0.95 10.96
N ASP A 157 -8.15 0.70 12.24
CA ASP A 157 -8.86 1.32 13.35
C ASP A 157 -8.73 2.86 13.34
N MET A 158 -7.52 3.38 13.10
CA MET A 158 -7.24 4.81 12.99
C MET A 158 -7.98 5.47 11.81
N ILE A 159 -7.97 4.84 10.64
CA ILE A 159 -8.68 5.37 9.46
C ILE A 159 -10.19 5.29 9.66
N ALA A 160 -10.68 4.22 10.28
CA ALA A 160 -12.09 4.08 10.60
C ALA A 160 -12.55 5.17 11.58
N ASP A 161 -11.71 5.59 12.53
CA ASP A 161 -12.00 6.76 13.39
C ASP A 161 -12.00 8.05 12.56
N THR A 162 -10.95 8.26 11.76
CA THR A 162 -10.77 9.44 10.91
C THR A 162 -11.95 9.65 9.96
N LEU A 163 -12.42 8.58 9.32
CA LEU A 163 -13.51 8.60 8.34
C LEU A 163 -14.90 8.43 8.96
N GLY A 164 -15.00 8.32 10.30
CA GLY A 164 -16.27 8.21 11.01
C GLY A 164 -17.05 6.92 10.70
N PHE A 165 -16.39 5.77 10.77
CA PHE A 165 -17.05 4.46 10.61
C PHE A 165 -17.95 4.19 11.80
N THR A 166 -19.18 3.78 11.51
CA THR A 166 -20.13 3.25 12.48
C THR A 166 -19.65 1.90 13.02
N ILE A 167 -20.14 1.51 14.20
CA ILE A 167 -19.90 0.19 14.80
C ILE A 167 -20.35 -0.93 13.84
N SER A 168 -21.47 -0.72 13.12
CA SER A 168 -21.97 -1.71 12.15
C SER A 168 -21.02 -1.88 10.97
N GLU A 169 -20.49 -0.77 10.42
CA GLU A 169 -19.50 -0.81 9.34
C GLU A 169 -18.22 -1.54 9.79
N ARG A 170 -17.74 -1.30 11.02
CA ARG A 170 -16.58 -2.02 11.56
C ARG A 170 -16.84 -3.51 11.71
N ARG A 171 -17.99 -3.90 12.27
CA ARG A 171 -18.35 -5.32 12.43
C ARG A 171 -18.44 -6.07 11.11
N ILE A 172 -18.96 -5.42 10.06
CA ILE A 172 -18.97 -6.01 8.72
C ILE A 172 -17.53 -6.18 8.22
N LEU A 173 -16.67 -5.17 8.38
CA LEU A 173 -15.27 -5.26 7.97
C LEU A 173 -14.49 -6.35 8.73
N GLU A 174 -14.73 -6.51 10.04
CA GLU A 174 -14.14 -7.57 10.87
C GLU A 174 -14.58 -8.97 10.43
N LYS A 175 -15.87 -9.11 10.07
CA LYS A 175 -16.45 -10.38 9.64
C LYS A 175 -15.99 -10.78 8.24
N GLU A 176 -16.07 -9.84 7.30
CA GLU A 176 -15.91 -10.11 5.87
C GLU A 176 -14.44 -9.95 5.40
N LYS A 177 -13.66 -9.11 6.09
CA LYS A 177 -12.22 -8.87 5.92
C LYS A 177 -11.79 -8.38 4.53
N MET A 178 -10.72 -7.58 4.46
CA MET A 178 -10.04 -7.29 3.19
C MET A 178 -9.08 -8.42 2.84
N GLY A 179 -8.86 -8.67 1.55
CA GLY A 179 -7.81 -9.59 1.13
C GLY A 179 -6.46 -8.90 1.15
N TYR A 180 -5.42 -9.57 1.62
CA TYR A 180 -4.05 -9.05 1.59
C TYR A 180 -3.09 -10.11 1.04
N ILE A 181 -2.63 -9.90 -0.18
CA ILE A 181 -1.79 -10.82 -0.93
C ILE A 181 -0.35 -10.29 -0.90
N PHE A 182 0.46 -10.91 -0.05
CA PHE A 182 1.86 -10.57 0.14
C PHE A 182 2.73 -11.40 -0.80
N CYS A 183 3.18 -10.73 -1.86
CA CYS A 183 4.07 -11.25 -2.89
C CYS A 183 5.54 -11.15 -2.47
N LYS A 184 6.38 -12.03 -3.01
CA LYS A 184 7.81 -11.93 -2.77
C LYS A 184 8.50 -10.77 -3.49
N ASP A 185 7.99 -10.38 -4.66
CA ASP A 185 8.59 -9.42 -5.57
C ASP A 185 7.57 -8.81 -6.55
N GLU A 186 8.02 -7.85 -7.37
CA GLU A 186 7.22 -7.19 -8.41
C GLU A 186 6.80 -8.14 -9.54
N GLU A 187 7.57 -9.19 -9.82
CA GLU A 187 7.21 -10.18 -10.85
C GLU A 187 5.96 -10.97 -10.42
N SER A 188 5.86 -11.30 -9.14
CA SER A 188 4.72 -12.01 -8.57
C SER A 188 3.48 -11.11 -8.52
N ILE A 189 3.67 -9.81 -8.29
CA ILE A 189 2.60 -8.80 -8.43
C ILE A 189 2.13 -8.71 -9.87
N GLU A 190 3.06 -8.65 -10.84
CA GLU A 190 2.73 -8.56 -12.27
C GLU A 190 1.94 -9.78 -12.75
N LYS A 191 2.27 -10.99 -12.28
CA LYS A 191 1.48 -12.20 -12.59
C LYS A 191 0.02 -12.09 -12.14
N ILE A 192 -0.22 -11.49 -10.98
CA ILE A 192 -1.57 -11.37 -10.41
C ILE A 192 -2.33 -10.21 -11.04
N THR A 193 -1.71 -9.04 -11.12
CA THR A 193 -2.37 -7.78 -11.49
C THR A 193 -2.31 -7.49 -12.99
N GLY A 194 -1.35 -8.09 -13.71
CA GLY A 194 -1.01 -7.73 -15.08
C GLY A 194 -0.12 -6.50 -15.22
N PHE A 195 0.28 -5.86 -14.11
CA PHE A 195 1.11 -4.66 -14.10
C PHE A 195 2.31 -4.82 -13.18
N ARG A 196 3.49 -4.42 -13.67
CA ARG A 196 4.68 -4.36 -12.82
C ARG A 196 4.60 -3.14 -11.91
N ALA A 197 4.32 -3.39 -10.63
CA ALA A 197 4.23 -2.39 -9.57
C ALA A 197 4.69 -2.99 -8.23
N LYS A 198 4.82 -2.16 -7.20
CA LYS A 198 5.14 -2.61 -5.81
C LYS A 198 3.90 -2.93 -4.98
N GLY A 199 2.74 -2.44 -5.42
CA GLY A 199 1.46 -2.93 -4.98
C GLY A 199 0.31 -2.26 -5.72
N MET A 200 -0.89 -2.80 -5.52
CA MET A 200 -2.12 -2.36 -6.17
C MET A 200 -3.34 -2.82 -5.37
N ALA A 201 -4.30 -1.93 -5.17
CA ALA A 201 -5.65 -2.27 -4.74
C ALA A 201 -6.47 -2.86 -5.90
N MET A 202 -6.86 -4.13 -5.77
CA MET A 202 -7.74 -4.85 -6.68
C MET A 202 -9.20 -4.55 -6.34
N LEU A 203 -9.75 -3.48 -6.94
CA LEU A 203 -11.11 -3.01 -6.66
C LEU A 203 -12.20 -4.05 -6.96
N GLY A 204 -11.93 -4.99 -7.87
CA GLY A 204 -12.89 -6.04 -8.23
C GLY A 204 -13.11 -7.07 -7.13
N SER A 205 -12.11 -7.30 -6.27
CA SER A 205 -12.11 -8.33 -5.23
C SER A 205 -11.89 -7.80 -3.81
N ASP A 206 -11.74 -6.49 -3.63
CA ASP A 206 -11.38 -5.84 -2.36
C ASP A 206 -10.11 -6.45 -1.75
N GLU A 207 -9.05 -6.51 -2.55
CA GLU A 207 -7.76 -7.07 -2.15
C GLU A 207 -6.63 -6.07 -2.36
N ILE A 208 -5.60 -6.16 -1.52
CA ILE A 208 -4.31 -5.52 -1.75
C ILE A 208 -3.35 -6.59 -2.26
N VAL A 209 -2.68 -6.35 -3.39
CA VAL A 209 -1.59 -7.19 -3.89
C VAL A 209 -0.31 -6.40 -3.78
N THR A 210 0.68 -6.87 -3.02
CA THR A 210 1.86 -6.05 -2.70
C THR A 210 3.08 -6.85 -2.26
N SER A 211 4.26 -6.25 -2.41
CA SER A 211 5.53 -6.75 -1.88
C SER A 211 5.93 -6.05 -0.57
N TYR A 212 5.13 -5.10 -0.08
CA TYR A 212 5.31 -4.43 1.20
C TYR A 212 4.60 -5.17 2.33
N GLN A 213 5.27 -5.33 3.46
CA GLN A 213 4.71 -5.99 4.63
C GLN A 213 3.54 -5.18 5.22
N THR A 214 3.62 -3.85 5.17
CA THR A 214 2.53 -2.96 5.58
C THR A 214 2.27 -1.91 4.50
N HIS A 215 1.40 -2.21 3.53
CA HIS A 215 1.10 -1.29 2.44
C HIS A 215 -0.10 -0.37 2.76
N PHE A 216 0.08 0.51 3.75
CA PHE A 216 -0.98 1.41 4.24
C PHE A 216 -1.62 2.27 3.15
N HIS A 217 -0.84 2.69 2.14
CA HIS A 217 -1.31 3.44 0.99
C HIS A 217 -2.48 2.73 0.25
N GLU A 218 -2.31 1.46 -0.12
CA GLU A 218 -3.37 0.71 -0.82
C GLU A 218 -4.53 0.34 0.10
N VAL A 219 -4.25 0.14 1.40
CA VAL A 219 -5.30 -0.05 2.41
C VAL A 219 -6.19 1.20 2.48
N ALA A 220 -5.60 2.40 2.44
CA ALA A 220 -6.35 3.66 2.45
C ALA A 220 -7.34 3.75 1.28
N HIS A 221 -6.91 3.38 0.07
CA HIS A 221 -7.78 3.34 -1.12
C HIS A 221 -9.00 2.44 -0.91
N LEU A 222 -8.81 1.24 -0.36
CA LEU A 222 -9.93 0.34 -0.08
C LEU A 222 -10.84 0.85 1.04
N LEU A 223 -10.29 1.44 2.10
CA LEU A 223 -11.08 1.92 3.25
C LEU A 223 -11.96 3.11 2.89
N ILE A 224 -11.48 4.07 2.09
CA ILE A 224 -12.33 5.19 1.65
C ILE A 224 -13.44 4.72 0.71
N ASN A 225 -13.14 3.74 -0.16
CA ASN A 225 -14.16 3.12 -1.01
C ASN A 225 -15.21 2.36 -0.18
N TYR A 226 -14.75 1.63 0.83
CA TYR A 226 -15.61 0.94 1.78
C TYR A 226 -16.53 1.89 2.54
N LYS A 227 -16.03 3.06 2.95
CA LYS A 227 -16.82 4.06 3.65
C LYS A 227 -17.90 4.67 2.76
N LEU A 228 -17.56 4.95 1.51
CA LEU A 228 -18.47 5.67 0.61
C LEU A 228 -19.48 4.75 -0.07
N LYS A 229 -19.17 3.44 -0.18
CA LYS A 229 -19.98 2.36 -0.77
C LYS A 229 -20.29 2.50 -2.25
N ASN A 230 -20.85 3.63 -2.67
CA ASN A 230 -21.30 3.87 -4.04
C ASN A 230 -20.50 5.04 -4.62
N LEU A 231 -19.63 4.74 -5.57
CA LEU A 231 -18.65 5.68 -6.13
C LEU A 231 -18.63 5.59 -7.66
N GLY A 232 -18.15 6.61 -8.35
CA GLY A 232 -17.57 6.44 -9.68
C GLY A 232 -16.26 5.66 -9.63
N LEU A 233 -15.87 5.05 -10.75
CA LEU A 233 -14.63 4.27 -10.86
C LEU A 233 -13.37 5.14 -10.74
N TYR A 234 -13.48 6.43 -11.02
CA TYR A 234 -12.36 7.36 -11.01
C TYR A 234 -12.58 8.48 -10.01
N THR A 235 -11.50 8.89 -9.35
CA THR A 235 -11.44 10.10 -8.55
C THR A 235 -10.33 10.98 -9.11
N LEU A 236 -10.46 12.30 -8.96
CA LEU A 236 -9.41 13.24 -9.34
C LEU A 236 -8.09 12.84 -8.65
N PRO A 237 -7.00 12.59 -9.40
CA PRO A 237 -5.78 11.97 -8.85
C PRO A 237 -5.20 12.72 -7.66
N PHE A 238 -5.31 14.05 -7.64
CA PHE A 238 -4.89 14.88 -6.52
C PHE A 238 -5.52 14.45 -5.19
N PHE A 239 -6.82 14.12 -5.17
CA PHE A 239 -7.53 13.70 -3.96
C PHE A 239 -7.35 12.21 -3.68
N MET A 240 -7.35 11.37 -4.73
CA MET A 240 -7.19 9.92 -4.59
C MET A 240 -5.82 9.55 -4.02
N GLU A 241 -4.75 9.96 -4.71
CA GLU A 241 -3.37 9.67 -4.29
C GLU A 241 -3.00 10.52 -3.07
N GLY A 242 -3.47 11.77 -3.03
CA GLY A 242 -3.22 12.66 -1.90
C GLY A 242 -3.81 12.13 -0.60
N PHE A 243 -5.04 11.59 -0.60
CA PHE A 243 -5.61 10.92 0.58
C PHE A 243 -4.71 9.77 1.05
N ALA A 244 -4.37 8.86 0.14
CA ALA A 244 -3.60 7.67 0.47
C ALA A 244 -2.17 8.02 0.96
N VAL A 245 -1.56 9.09 0.44
CA VAL A 245 -0.27 9.61 0.96
C VAL A 245 -0.44 10.26 2.32
N ALA A 246 -1.46 11.11 2.49
CA ALA A 246 -1.69 11.86 3.73
C ALA A 246 -1.81 10.94 4.94
N VAL A 247 -2.45 9.78 4.77
CA VAL A 247 -2.70 8.86 5.88
C VAL A 247 -1.82 7.61 5.85
N GLY A 248 -1.45 7.10 4.68
CA GLY A 248 -0.74 5.83 4.51
C GLY A 248 0.66 5.94 3.91
N GLY A 249 1.14 7.15 3.61
CA GLY A 249 2.47 7.37 3.05
C GLY A 249 2.64 6.81 1.64
N ARG A 250 3.86 6.44 1.27
CA ARG A 250 4.15 5.88 -0.06
C ARG A 250 5.44 5.09 -0.09
N GLY A 251 5.40 3.92 -0.73
CA GLY A 251 6.62 3.23 -1.15
C GLY A 251 7.49 2.71 0.00
N GLY A 252 6.88 2.35 1.13
CA GLY A 252 7.60 1.98 2.35
C GLY A 252 8.12 3.19 3.14
N MET A 253 7.57 4.37 2.90
CA MET A 253 7.84 5.58 3.68
C MET A 253 6.56 6.03 4.37
N ALA A 254 6.67 6.37 5.65
CA ALA A 254 5.56 6.87 6.46
C ALA A 254 5.01 8.21 5.91
N PRO A 255 3.77 8.61 6.29
CA PRO A 255 3.14 9.82 5.79
C PRO A 255 3.98 11.09 5.94
N ARG A 256 4.59 11.29 7.12
CA ARG A 256 5.39 12.49 7.40
C ARG A 256 6.64 12.58 6.52
N VAL A 257 7.33 11.47 6.30
CA VAL A 257 8.50 11.40 5.40
C VAL A 257 8.19 11.93 4.00
N ILE A 258 7.02 11.57 3.48
CA ILE A 258 6.58 12.02 2.14
C ILE A 258 6.07 13.46 2.19
N THR A 259 5.32 13.83 3.22
CA THR A 259 4.73 15.18 3.32
C THR A 259 5.75 16.27 3.68
N ASP A 260 6.88 15.93 4.30
CA ASP A 260 8.01 16.86 4.47
C ASP A 260 8.64 17.27 3.13
N LEU A 261 8.73 16.35 2.17
CA LEU A 261 9.09 16.70 0.80
C LEU A 261 8.03 17.60 0.15
N GLY A 262 6.75 17.33 0.41
CA GLY A 262 5.64 18.18 -0.05
C GLY A 262 5.73 19.60 0.51
N TYR A 263 6.11 19.71 1.79
CA TYR A 263 6.29 20.99 2.49
C TYR A 263 7.43 21.78 1.87
N PHE A 264 8.57 21.13 1.63
CA PHE A 264 9.70 21.74 0.94
C PHE A 264 9.32 22.24 -0.45
N LEU A 265 8.66 21.41 -1.28
CA LEU A 265 8.24 21.79 -2.64
C LEU A 265 7.28 22.98 -2.62
N GLN A 266 6.32 22.99 -1.69
CA GLN A 266 5.36 24.07 -1.52
C GLN A 266 6.03 25.37 -1.07
N LYS A 267 6.86 25.34 -0.02
CA LYS A 267 7.50 26.55 0.55
C LYS A 267 8.60 27.11 -0.36
N SER A 268 9.23 26.26 -1.17
CA SER A 268 10.23 26.68 -2.17
C SER A 268 9.62 27.11 -3.51
N GLU A 269 8.30 27.05 -3.65
CA GLU A 269 7.54 27.35 -4.88
C GLU A 269 7.97 26.51 -6.10
N GLN A 270 8.67 25.37 -5.89
CA GLN A 270 9.03 24.45 -6.97
C GLN A 270 7.80 23.71 -7.49
N LEU A 271 6.84 23.42 -6.61
CA LEU A 271 5.55 22.85 -6.97
C LEU A 271 4.52 23.20 -5.88
N THR A 272 3.42 23.84 -6.26
CA THR A 272 2.36 24.24 -5.35
C THR A 272 1.11 23.38 -5.54
N TYR A 273 0.27 23.25 -4.51
CA TYR A 273 -0.91 22.39 -4.59
C TYR A 273 -1.88 22.81 -5.71
N ASP A 274 -2.06 24.12 -5.89
CA ASP A 274 -2.98 24.72 -6.87
C ASP A 274 -2.52 24.49 -8.33
N SER A 275 -1.23 24.25 -8.55
CA SER A 275 -0.69 23.93 -9.87
C SER A 275 -0.93 22.48 -10.31
N ILE A 276 -1.46 21.61 -9.44
CA ILE A 276 -1.67 20.17 -9.70
C ILE A 276 -3.09 19.67 -9.37
N LEU A 277 -4.06 20.57 -9.29
CA LEU A 277 -5.43 20.22 -8.92
C LEU A 277 -6.21 19.49 -10.03
N THR A 278 -5.91 19.71 -11.31
CA THR A 278 -6.63 19.03 -12.40
C THR A 278 -6.01 17.68 -12.77
N PHE A 279 -6.77 16.84 -13.48
CA PHE A 279 -6.29 15.55 -13.98
C PHE A 279 -5.03 15.70 -14.84
N ASP A 280 -5.05 16.60 -15.82
CA ASP A 280 -3.93 16.79 -16.75
C ASP A 280 -2.71 17.39 -16.05
N GLN A 281 -2.90 18.41 -15.20
CA GLN A 281 -1.80 19.01 -14.44
C GLN A 281 -1.10 17.96 -13.56
N PHE A 282 -1.87 17.17 -12.80
CA PHE A 282 -1.33 16.15 -11.93
C PHE A 282 -0.56 15.06 -12.70
N ARG A 283 -1.08 14.64 -13.86
CA ARG A 283 -0.46 13.58 -14.70
C ARG A 283 0.73 14.08 -15.52
N SER A 284 0.84 15.39 -15.74
CA SER A 284 1.95 16.00 -16.50
C SER A 284 3.27 16.07 -15.73
N ILE A 285 3.25 15.85 -14.41
CA ILE A 285 4.41 15.95 -13.52
C ILE A 285 4.70 14.58 -12.92
N ASP A 286 5.98 14.31 -12.66
CA ASP A 286 6.40 13.04 -12.08
C ASP A 286 5.73 12.80 -10.72
N GLY A 287 5.26 11.57 -10.52
CA GLY A 287 4.55 11.18 -9.30
C GLY A 287 5.38 11.42 -8.04
N SER A 288 6.72 11.37 -8.11
CA SER A 288 7.61 11.65 -6.96
C SER A 288 7.50 13.09 -6.44
N MET A 289 6.96 14.03 -7.22
CA MET A 289 6.71 15.40 -6.81
C MET A 289 5.23 15.67 -6.49
N THR A 290 4.30 15.15 -7.31
CA THR A 290 2.88 15.45 -7.14
C THR A 290 2.28 14.80 -5.90
N TYR A 291 2.70 13.58 -5.56
CA TYR A 291 2.21 12.83 -4.41
C TYR A 291 2.57 13.48 -3.07
N PRO A 292 3.82 13.94 -2.83
CA PRO A 292 4.16 14.74 -1.66
C PRO A 292 3.27 15.97 -1.46
N VAL A 293 3.12 16.79 -2.50
CA VAL A 293 2.35 18.05 -2.42
C VAL A 293 0.87 17.76 -2.21
N SER A 294 0.29 16.81 -2.94
CA SER A 294 -1.10 16.41 -2.76
C SER A 294 -1.34 15.77 -1.40
N GLY A 295 -0.41 14.94 -0.91
CA GLY A 295 -0.46 14.34 0.41
C GLY A 295 -0.48 15.39 1.52
N LEU A 296 0.39 16.39 1.45
CA LEU A 296 0.44 17.47 2.44
C LEU A 296 -0.87 18.26 2.45
N TYR A 297 -1.38 18.62 1.27
CA TYR A 297 -2.62 19.39 1.19
C TYR A 297 -3.85 18.58 1.62
N ASN A 298 -3.93 17.29 1.29
CA ASN A 298 -5.04 16.44 1.77
C ASN A 298 -4.96 16.18 3.28
N SER A 299 -3.76 16.16 3.88
CA SER A 299 -3.59 16.16 5.34
C SER A 299 -4.17 17.43 5.97
N PHE A 300 -3.89 18.61 5.39
CA PHE A 300 -4.53 19.87 5.79
C PHE A 300 -6.05 19.81 5.66
N LEU A 301 -6.59 19.36 4.53
CA LEU A 301 -8.03 19.26 4.33
C LEU A 301 -8.71 18.32 5.33
N LEU A 302 -8.08 17.18 5.65
CA LEU A 302 -8.57 16.26 6.68
C LEU A 302 -8.60 16.92 8.07
N ASN A 303 -7.53 17.64 8.44
CA ASN A 303 -7.43 18.34 9.72
C ASN A 303 -8.45 19.48 9.84
N GLU A 304 -8.59 20.29 8.79
CA GLU A 304 -9.44 21.48 8.77
C GLU A 304 -10.94 21.14 8.64
N LEU A 305 -11.29 20.17 7.80
CA LEU A 305 -12.69 19.84 7.51
C LEU A 305 -13.24 18.76 8.45
N GLY A 306 -12.38 17.89 8.96
CA GLY A 306 -12.76 16.62 9.55
C GLY A 306 -13.22 15.60 8.50
N GLY A 307 -13.32 14.32 8.92
CA GLY A 307 -13.60 13.21 8.01
C GLY A 307 -14.89 13.34 7.22
N GLU A 308 -15.99 13.74 7.86
CA GLU A 308 -17.31 13.82 7.20
C GLU A 308 -17.33 14.80 6.02
N LYS A 309 -16.89 16.05 6.26
CA LYS A 309 -16.82 17.06 5.20
C LYS A 309 -15.76 16.75 4.15
N TYR A 310 -14.66 16.11 4.55
CA TYR A 310 -13.67 15.61 3.59
C TYR A 310 -14.27 14.56 2.65
N LEU A 311 -15.09 13.63 3.16
CA LEU A 311 -15.78 12.63 2.35
C LEU A 311 -16.81 13.25 1.39
N GLU A 312 -17.49 14.33 1.79
CA GLU A 312 -18.34 15.11 0.89
C GLU A 312 -17.54 15.76 -0.25
N LEU A 313 -16.38 16.33 0.06
CA LEU A 313 -15.46 16.88 -0.92
C LEU A 313 -14.96 15.78 -1.88
N TYR A 314 -14.52 14.65 -1.35
CA TYR A 314 -14.02 13.51 -2.12
C TYR A 314 -15.08 12.97 -3.09
N LYS A 315 -16.35 12.90 -2.66
CA LYS A 315 -17.48 12.52 -3.53
C LYS A 315 -17.71 13.48 -4.69
N LYS A 316 -17.50 14.79 -4.50
CA LYS A 316 -17.67 15.79 -5.57
C LYS A 316 -16.67 15.62 -6.70
N VAL A 317 -15.49 15.09 -6.39
CA VAL A 317 -14.38 14.88 -7.35
C VAL A 317 -14.26 13.41 -7.78
N ASN A 318 -15.34 12.64 -7.64
CA ASN A 318 -15.42 11.23 -7.98
C ASN A 318 -16.52 10.99 -9.04
N GLY A 319 -16.24 10.16 -10.05
CA GLY A 319 -17.13 9.94 -11.18
C GLY A 319 -16.59 8.96 -12.23
N ASN A 320 -17.09 9.07 -13.46
CA ASN A 320 -16.54 8.34 -14.60
C ASN A 320 -15.31 9.08 -15.18
N PHE A 321 -14.61 8.45 -16.11
CA PHE A 321 -13.37 9.00 -16.67
C PHE A 321 -13.57 10.38 -17.32
N GLU A 322 -14.60 10.55 -18.14
CA GLU A 322 -14.89 11.81 -18.83
C GLU A 322 -15.23 12.94 -17.86
N PHE A 323 -15.96 12.65 -16.77
CA PHE A 323 -16.23 13.61 -15.72
C PHE A 323 -14.94 14.09 -15.05
N ILE A 324 -14.04 13.16 -14.69
CA ILE A 324 -12.78 13.50 -14.02
C ILE A 324 -11.85 14.29 -14.94
N LYS A 325 -11.76 13.89 -16.21
CA LYS A 325 -10.93 14.57 -17.21
C LYS A 325 -11.36 16.01 -17.44
N ASN A 326 -12.66 16.28 -17.42
CA ASN A 326 -13.25 17.61 -17.67
C ASN A 326 -13.70 18.32 -16.38
N PHE A 327 -13.20 17.90 -15.22
CA PHE A 327 -13.68 18.40 -13.93
C PHE A 327 -13.39 19.90 -13.77
N ASN A 328 -14.42 20.69 -13.43
CA ASN A 328 -14.29 22.14 -13.25
C ASN A 328 -13.97 22.51 -11.81
N LEU A 329 -12.75 22.98 -11.55
CA LEU A 329 -12.28 23.38 -10.23
C LEU A 329 -13.07 24.53 -9.59
N ASN A 330 -13.68 25.41 -10.38
CA ASN A 330 -14.49 26.52 -9.86
C ASN A 330 -15.74 26.04 -9.11
N SER A 331 -16.09 24.75 -9.24
CA SER A 331 -17.17 24.12 -8.48
C SER A 331 -16.75 23.69 -7.06
N LEU A 332 -15.45 23.69 -6.75
CA LEU A 332 -14.92 23.33 -5.45
C LEU A 332 -14.78 24.57 -4.56
N SER A 333 -15.38 24.50 -3.38
CA SER A 333 -15.08 25.43 -2.29
C SER A 333 -13.97 24.83 -1.44
N LEU A 334 -12.72 25.12 -1.78
CA LEU A 334 -11.57 24.76 -0.94
C LEU A 334 -11.43 25.74 0.23
N SER A 335 -10.72 25.31 1.28
CA SER A 335 -10.41 26.16 2.44
C SER A 335 -9.61 27.40 2.02
N ALA A 336 -9.79 28.51 2.74
CA ALA A 336 -9.12 29.77 2.44
C ALA A 336 -7.60 29.67 2.59
N ASP A 337 -6.86 30.36 1.71
CA ASP A 337 -5.39 30.36 1.68
C ASP A 337 -4.75 30.73 3.02
N THR A 338 -5.37 31.61 3.81
CA THR A 338 -4.87 31.99 5.13
C THR A 338 -4.81 30.81 6.11
N LYS A 339 -5.78 29.87 6.02
CA LYS A 339 -5.77 28.66 6.85
C LYS A 339 -4.70 27.70 6.39
N TRP A 340 -4.48 27.60 5.09
CA TRP A 340 -3.38 26.81 4.53
C TRP A 340 -2.02 27.36 4.97
N THR A 341 -1.79 28.67 4.90
CA THR A 341 -0.57 29.29 5.41
C THR A 341 -0.37 29.00 6.90
N THR A 342 -1.43 29.14 7.71
CA THR A 342 -1.37 28.84 9.15
C THR A 342 -1.01 27.38 9.41
N PHE A 343 -1.60 26.44 8.66
CA PHE A 343 -1.27 25.01 8.73
C PHE A 343 0.21 24.76 8.39
N LEU A 344 0.73 25.39 7.34
CA LEU A 344 2.13 25.23 6.96
C LEU A 344 3.09 25.73 8.04
N ASP A 345 2.75 26.82 8.73
CA ASP A 345 3.59 27.38 9.79
C ASP A 345 3.56 26.50 11.05
N ASP A 346 2.40 25.93 11.39
CA ASP A 346 2.27 24.92 12.47
C ASP A 346 3.03 23.63 12.13
N TYR A 347 2.93 23.17 10.87
CA TYR A 347 3.59 21.97 10.37
C TYR A 347 5.12 22.02 10.56
N ASP A 348 5.74 23.17 10.29
CA ASP A 348 7.18 23.43 10.47
C ASP A 348 7.61 23.40 11.95
N GLY A 349 6.73 23.83 12.86
CA GLY A 349 6.97 23.88 14.29
C GLY A 349 7.05 22.51 14.97
N HIS A 350 6.64 21.45 14.29
CA HIS A 350 6.55 20.09 14.83
C HIS A 350 7.29 19.04 13.97
N PRO A 351 8.60 19.19 13.75
CA PRO A 351 9.35 18.24 12.94
C PRO A 351 9.53 16.90 13.66
N GLU A 352 9.58 15.81 12.90
CA GLU A 352 9.92 14.47 13.41
C GLU A 352 11.40 14.36 13.78
N ILE A 353 12.25 15.02 13.01
CA ILE A 353 13.70 15.11 13.21
C ILE A 353 14.13 16.57 13.08
N PHE A 354 14.94 17.06 14.01
CA PHE A 354 15.54 18.38 13.87
C PHE A 354 16.99 18.43 14.34
N CYS A 355 17.69 19.45 13.86
CA CYS A 355 19.06 19.77 14.20
C CYS A 355 19.13 21.13 14.90
N ASP A 356 19.45 21.13 16.19
CA ASP A 356 19.67 22.37 16.94
C ASP A 356 21.16 22.71 16.99
N VAL A 357 21.57 23.67 16.15
CA VAL A 357 22.94 24.19 16.11
C VAL A 357 23.31 24.99 17.37
N SER A 358 22.32 25.53 18.07
CA SER A 358 22.50 26.35 19.27
C SER A 358 22.63 25.53 20.55
N ASP A 359 22.29 24.23 20.50
CA ASP A 359 22.43 23.36 21.65
C ASP A 359 23.91 23.13 22.01
N THR A 360 24.34 23.81 23.08
CA THR A 360 25.67 23.66 23.70
C THR A 360 25.69 22.63 24.83
N ASN A 361 24.53 22.11 25.25
CA ASN A 361 24.43 21.15 26.34
C ASN A 361 24.94 19.78 25.86
N ARG A 362 26.24 19.58 25.99
CA ARG A 362 26.77 18.22 26.18
C ARG A 362 26.58 17.89 27.65
N SER A 363 25.76 16.88 27.96
CA SER A 363 25.94 16.14 29.20
C SER A 363 27.30 15.44 29.11
N ARG A 364 28.36 16.18 29.42
CA ARG A 364 29.76 15.73 29.42
C ARG A 364 30.22 15.48 30.85
N ASN A 365 29.32 15.10 31.75
CA ASN A 365 29.68 14.65 33.08
C ASN A 365 30.07 13.15 33.01
N GLY A 366 31.31 12.91 32.57
CA GLY A 366 32.13 11.82 33.08
C GLY A 366 31.93 10.40 32.52
N ILE A 367 30.81 10.07 31.86
CA ILE A 367 30.68 8.78 31.15
C ILE A 367 30.92 9.04 29.67
N ALA A 368 32.18 9.33 29.35
CA ALA A 368 32.62 9.35 27.97
C ALA A 368 32.75 7.91 27.45
N SER A 369 32.38 7.76 26.18
CA SER A 369 32.66 6.65 25.26
C SER A 369 31.59 5.56 25.16
N ILE A 370 31.09 5.42 23.93
CA ILE A 370 30.02 4.54 23.42
C ILE A 370 28.64 5.21 23.50
N GLY A 371 28.01 5.44 22.35
CA GLY A 371 26.80 6.24 22.14
C GLY A 371 25.57 5.73 22.90
N LEU A 372 25.51 6.06 24.19
CA LEU A 372 24.62 5.42 25.14
C LEU A 372 23.71 6.46 25.80
N LEU A 373 22.41 6.24 25.57
CA LEU A 373 21.25 6.90 26.17
C LEU A 373 20.90 8.25 25.51
N PRO A 374 19.84 8.29 24.68
CA PRO A 374 19.33 9.57 24.22
C PRO A 374 18.86 10.39 25.42
N ILE A 375 19.29 11.66 25.48
CA ILE A 375 18.80 12.59 26.49
C ILE A 375 17.38 12.97 26.07
N THR A 376 16.42 12.70 26.95
CA THR A 376 15.07 13.23 26.77
C THR A 376 15.13 14.75 26.89
N VAL A 377 14.73 15.45 25.83
CA VAL A 377 14.47 16.88 25.84
C VAL A 377 13.04 17.08 25.37
N ASN A 378 12.13 17.35 26.31
CA ASN A 378 10.68 17.39 26.06
C ASN A 378 10.18 16.07 25.41
N GLU A 379 9.57 16.16 24.22
CA GLU A 379 9.06 15.03 23.44
C GLU A 379 10.11 14.40 22.50
N TYR A 380 11.38 14.80 22.60
CA TYR A 380 12.45 14.37 21.72
C TYR A 380 13.54 13.60 22.45
N LEU A 381 14.26 12.81 21.65
CA LEU A 381 15.43 12.04 22.03
C LEU A 381 16.65 12.60 21.30
N LYS A 382 17.65 13.03 22.06
CA LYS A 382 18.89 13.57 21.51
C LYS A 382 19.88 12.45 21.21
N PHE A 383 20.40 12.38 19.99
CA PHE A 383 21.39 11.40 19.55
C PHE A 383 22.76 12.01 19.32
N PHE A 384 23.79 11.22 19.59
CA PHE A 384 25.20 11.48 19.27
C PHE A 384 25.79 10.22 18.65
N ILE A 385 25.80 10.13 17.32
CA ILE A 385 26.24 8.93 16.60
C ILE A 385 27.14 9.30 15.41
N ASN A 386 28.08 8.43 15.05
CA ASN A 386 29.03 8.68 13.96
C ASN A 386 28.45 8.31 12.58
N ASP A 387 27.73 7.19 12.49
CA ASP A 387 27.24 6.65 11.20
C ASP A 387 25.84 6.06 11.35
N TYR A 388 25.69 4.97 12.09
CA TYR A 388 24.38 4.40 12.40
C TYR A 388 24.33 3.75 13.78
N ILE A 389 23.11 3.53 14.26
CA ILE A 389 22.81 2.77 15.48
C ILE A 389 21.58 1.90 15.24
N PHE A 390 21.61 0.68 15.77
CA PHE A 390 20.46 -0.21 15.84
C PHE A 390 19.98 -0.35 17.27
N PHE A 391 18.67 -0.51 17.44
CA PHE A 391 18.09 -0.85 18.73
C PHE A 391 16.72 -1.50 18.56
N GLY A 392 16.43 -2.48 19.41
CA GLY A 392 15.11 -3.06 19.59
C GLY A 392 14.67 -2.96 21.05
N TYR A 393 13.36 -2.91 21.27
CA TYR A 393 12.78 -2.93 22.63
C TYR A 393 12.32 -4.32 23.03
N ASP A 394 11.94 -5.13 22.05
CA ASP A 394 11.48 -6.49 22.25
C ASP A 394 12.36 -7.44 21.44
N LYS A 395 12.55 -8.65 21.98
CA LYS A 395 12.77 -9.79 21.09
C LYS A 395 11.46 -10.04 20.37
N LEU A 396 11.51 -10.20 19.05
CA LEU A 396 10.41 -10.82 18.32
C LEU A 396 9.92 -12.04 19.11
N ASN A 397 8.60 -12.21 19.17
CA ASN A 397 8.00 -13.38 19.81
C ASN A 397 8.68 -14.64 19.28
N ASP A 398 8.75 -15.71 20.10
CA ASP A 398 9.39 -16.96 19.67
C ASP A 398 8.88 -17.50 18.31
N LYS A 399 7.62 -17.16 17.96
CA LYS A 399 6.97 -17.48 16.68
C LYS A 399 7.53 -16.73 15.47
N ASP A 400 8.13 -15.56 15.68
CA ASP A 400 8.67 -14.67 14.64
C ASP A 400 10.20 -14.76 14.54
N LYS A 401 10.86 -15.70 15.23
CA LYS A 401 12.32 -15.90 15.18
C LYS A 401 12.88 -16.17 13.77
N ASN A 402 12.03 -16.59 12.83
CA ASN A 402 12.40 -16.85 11.44
C ASN A 402 12.06 -15.67 10.50
N TYR A 403 11.72 -14.50 11.05
CA TYR A 403 11.48 -13.30 10.27
C TYR A 403 12.79 -12.68 9.79
N PHE A 404 12.78 -12.16 8.57
CA PHE A 404 13.87 -11.40 7.97
C PHE A 404 13.33 -10.08 7.40
N SER A 405 14.00 -8.99 7.73
CA SER A 405 13.80 -7.71 7.05
C SER A 405 14.46 -7.75 5.66
N ARG A 406 13.69 -7.50 4.60
CA ARG A 406 14.25 -7.42 3.24
C ARG A 406 15.12 -6.20 3.10
N LEU A 407 14.70 -5.09 3.71
CA LEU A 407 15.43 -3.83 3.69
C LEU A 407 16.78 -3.99 4.40
N PHE A 408 16.81 -4.60 5.58
CA PHE A 408 18.05 -4.88 6.30
C PHE A 408 19.00 -5.75 5.47
N ILE A 409 18.52 -6.86 4.91
CA ILE A 409 19.33 -7.74 4.05
C ILE A 409 19.91 -6.96 2.87
N SER A 410 19.13 -6.07 2.25
CA SER A 410 19.59 -5.27 1.12
C SER A 410 20.66 -4.25 1.50
N MET A 411 20.57 -3.68 2.70
CA MET A 411 21.52 -2.69 3.22
C MET A 411 22.80 -3.34 3.78
N PHE A 412 22.69 -4.55 4.31
CA PHE A 412 23.77 -5.28 5.00
C PHE A 412 23.93 -6.72 4.50
N PRO A 413 24.25 -6.93 3.20
CA PRO A 413 24.29 -8.26 2.61
C PRO A 413 25.39 -9.16 3.19
N LYS A 414 26.40 -8.59 3.87
CA LYS A 414 27.46 -9.36 4.55
C LYS A 414 27.05 -9.86 5.93
N ASP A 415 26.09 -9.20 6.56
CA ASP A 415 25.62 -9.51 7.90
C ASP A 415 24.35 -10.39 7.88
N SER A 416 23.76 -10.60 6.70
CA SER A 416 22.54 -11.40 6.51
C SER A 416 22.69 -12.89 6.87
N THR A 417 23.92 -13.38 7.05
CA THR A 417 24.19 -14.75 7.51
C THR A 417 24.11 -14.92 9.03
N ASN A 418 24.15 -13.82 9.79
CA ASN A 418 24.03 -13.78 11.26
C ASN A 418 22.64 -13.27 11.71
N ALA A 419 21.61 -13.46 10.88
CA ALA A 419 20.28 -12.87 10.99
C ALA A 419 19.42 -13.37 12.16
N ASP A 420 20.04 -13.81 13.26
CA ASP A 420 19.36 -14.17 14.52
C ASP A 420 18.77 -12.96 15.26
N TYR A 421 18.93 -11.74 14.76
CA TYR A 421 18.54 -10.52 15.49
C TYR A 421 18.06 -9.42 14.55
N PRO A 422 16.75 -9.19 14.40
CA PRO A 422 16.27 -7.93 13.89
C PRO A 422 16.15 -6.98 15.09
N ASP A 423 17.08 -6.04 15.20
CA ASP A 423 16.77 -4.80 15.91
C ASP A 423 15.55 -4.16 15.24
N GLU A 424 14.59 -3.68 16.02
CA GLU A 424 13.35 -3.11 15.48
C GLU A 424 13.65 -1.85 14.66
N TYR A 425 14.58 -1.01 15.13
CA TYR A 425 14.92 0.24 14.47
C TYR A 425 16.39 0.34 14.09
N GLY A 426 16.65 1.05 12.99
CA GLY A 426 17.97 1.59 12.64
C GLY A 426 17.90 3.09 12.41
N ILE A 427 18.84 3.84 12.97
CA ILE A 427 19.05 5.25 12.66
C ILE A 427 20.37 5.40 11.92
N PHE A 428 20.32 6.08 10.79
CA PHE A 428 21.44 6.33 9.88
C PHE A 428 21.66 7.83 9.76
N VAL A 429 22.90 8.29 9.75
CA VAL A 429 23.22 9.70 9.65
C VAL A 429 24.48 9.95 8.83
N ASP A 430 24.47 11.04 8.08
CA ASP A 430 25.64 11.66 7.48
C ASP A 430 25.53 13.20 7.62
N SER A 431 26.45 13.94 7.00
CA SER A 431 26.44 15.42 7.05
C SER A 431 25.19 16.07 6.46
N ASN A 432 24.42 15.37 5.65
CA ASN A 432 23.29 15.86 4.89
C ASN A 432 21.97 15.17 5.23
N SER A 433 21.97 14.00 5.88
CA SER A 433 20.73 13.26 6.11
C SER A 433 20.69 12.50 7.42
N ILE A 434 19.48 12.31 7.92
CA ILE A 434 19.18 11.39 9.04
C ILE A 434 17.99 10.54 8.59
N LYS A 435 18.06 9.24 8.79
CA LYS A 435 16.99 8.31 8.42
C LYS A 435 16.71 7.35 9.56
N VAL A 436 15.44 7.19 9.92
CA VAL A 436 14.97 6.21 10.90
C VAL A 436 14.16 5.15 10.17
N ILE A 437 14.56 3.90 10.29
CA ILE A 437 13.93 2.74 9.65
C ILE A 437 13.37 1.83 10.74
N ASN A 438 12.15 1.35 10.55
CA ASN A 438 11.60 0.21 11.29
C ASN A 438 11.78 -1.06 10.45
N PHE A 439 12.66 -1.95 10.88
CA PHE A 439 12.95 -3.20 10.20
C PHE A 439 11.92 -4.30 10.44
N PHE A 440 10.99 -4.15 11.38
CA PHE A 440 9.92 -5.14 11.54
C PHE A 440 8.86 -5.02 10.43
N ASN A 441 8.74 -3.87 9.76
CA ASN A 441 7.85 -3.68 8.61
C ASN A 441 8.53 -3.06 7.37
N ASP A 442 9.87 -2.96 7.36
CA ASP A 442 10.68 -2.35 6.29
C ASP A 442 10.25 -0.93 5.89
N GLU A 443 9.84 -0.12 6.89
CA GLU A 443 9.34 1.24 6.68
C GLU A 443 10.36 2.30 7.10
N ILE A 444 10.57 3.32 6.27
CA ILE A 444 11.23 4.56 6.69
C ILE A 444 10.20 5.39 7.45
N VAL A 445 10.36 5.45 8.77
CA VAL A 445 9.39 6.08 9.68
C VAL A 445 9.67 7.56 9.92
N ALA A 446 10.90 8.01 9.71
CA ALA A 446 11.27 9.43 9.73
C ALA A 446 12.51 9.68 8.87
N ASN A 447 12.60 10.86 8.26
CA ASN A 447 13.70 11.22 7.38
C ASN A 447 13.94 12.73 7.38
N TYR A 448 15.21 13.12 7.49
CA TYR A 448 15.69 14.47 7.34
C TYR A 448 16.71 14.51 6.20
N SER A 449 16.62 15.53 5.34
CA SER A 449 17.63 15.78 4.32
C SER A 449 17.85 17.28 4.15
N SER A 450 19.10 17.73 4.30
CA SER A 450 19.49 19.13 4.07
C SER A 450 19.16 19.61 2.65
N GLY A 451 19.11 18.71 1.67
CA GLY A 451 18.72 19.04 0.29
C GLY A 451 17.23 19.30 0.11
N PHE A 452 16.39 18.78 1.01
CA PHE A 452 14.93 18.82 0.94
C PHE A 452 14.32 19.53 2.17
N THR A 453 15.05 20.50 2.72
CA THR A 453 14.60 21.38 3.80
C THR A 453 14.71 22.82 3.34
N VAL A 454 13.83 23.68 3.87
CA VAL A 454 13.79 25.11 3.47
C VAL A 454 15.06 25.84 3.90
N ASP A 455 15.58 25.51 5.08
CA ASP A 455 16.76 26.14 5.67
C ASP A 455 18.10 25.52 5.21
N LYS A 456 18.05 24.35 4.57
CA LYS A 456 19.20 23.59 4.04
C LYS A 456 20.30 23.35 5.07
N LYS A 457 19.93 23.17 6.34
CA LYS A 457 20.92 22.97 7.40
C LYS A 457 21.58 21.59 7.29
N GLN A 458 22.91 21.57 7.39
CA GLN A 458 23.63 20.31 7.54
C GLN A 458 23.45 19.74 8.94
N VAL A 459 23.60 18.42 9.08
CA VAL A 459 23.57 17.76 10.38
C VAL A 459 24.82 18.17 11.17
N PRO A 460 24.69 18.77 12.36
CA PRO A 460 25.83 19.23 13.14
C PRO A 460 26.79 18.08 13.46
N ASN A 461 28.06 18.22 13.09
CA ASN A 461 29.12 17.27 13.45
C ASN A 461 30.06 17.89 14.49
N LYS A 462 30.24 17.22 15.63
CA LYS A 462 31.13 17.66 16.70
C LYS A 462 31.95 16.47 17.22
N ASN A 463 33.26 16.50 17.00
CA ASN A 463 34.19 15.41 17.39
C ASN A 463 33.85 14.06 16.73
N ASN A 464 33.53 14.06 15.44
CA ASN A 464 33.13 12.89 14.65
C ASN A 464 31.77 12.26 15.01
N ASP A 465 30.99 12.88 15.90
CA ASP A 465 29.62 12.49 16.16
C ASP A 465 28.65 13.52 15.58
N PHE A 466 27.62 13.05 14.90
CA PHE A 466 26.48 13.84 14.47
C PHE A 466 25.49 14.01 15.62
N GLU A 467 24.98 15.23 15.78
CA GLU A 467 24.07 15.63 16.85
C GLU A 467 22.70 16.03 16.28
N PHE A 468 21.65 15.36 16.71
CA PHE A 468 20.29 15.59 16.23
C PHE A 468 19.25 15.08 17.23
N PHE A 469 17.98 15.39 16.96
CA PHE A 469 16.84 15.02 17.78
C PHE A 469 15.84 14.22 16.96
N VAL A 470 15.27 13.17 17.54
CA VAL A 470 14.19 12.36 16.96
C VAL A 470 13.01 12.36 17.92
N LYS A 471 11.80 12.61 17.41
CA LYS A 471 10.57 12.62 18.22
C LYS A 471 10.32 11.24 18.82
N LYS A 472 9.99 11.17 20.12
CA LYS A 472 9.75 9.92 20.85
C LYS A 472 8.67 9.05 20.22
N SER A 473 7.61 9.68 19.69
CA SER A 473 6.46 8.99 19.11
C SER A 473 6.81 8.14 17.87
N ILE A 474 7.93 8.41 17.20
CA ILE A 474 8.40 7.63 16.04
C ILE A 474 8.86 6.23 16.49
N LEU A 475 9.32 6.13 17.73
CA LEU A 475 9.81 4.89 18.32
C LEU A 475 8.71 4.38 19.26
N ASN A 476 7.85 3.51 18.73
CA ASN A 476 6.53 3.08 19.25
C ASN A 476 6.43 2.68 20.75
N LYS A 477 7.53 2.67 21.51
CA LYS A 477 7.62 2.24 22.91
C LYS A 477 8.38 3.18 23.85
N PHE A 478 8.79 4.37 23.41
CA PHE A 478 9.46 5.34 24.30
C PHE A 478 8.52 6.09 25.28
N ASN A 479 7.23 5.71 25.36
CA ASN A 479 6.21 6.38 26.17
C ASN A 479 6.06 5.83 27.61
N SER A 480 6.83 4.83 28.04
CA SER A 480 6.82 4.40 29.45
C SER A 480 7.88 5.16 30.26
N GLU A 481 7.47 5.73 31.40
CA GLU A 481 8.37 6.35 32.40
C GLU A 481 9.44 5.38 32.94
N GLU A 482 9.32 4.09 32.63
CA GLU A 482 10.34 3.06 32.82
C GLU A 482 10.98 2.74 31.47
N VAL A 483 12.00 3.50 31.09
CA VAL A 483 12.90 3.09 30.02
C VAL A 483 13.83 2.02 30.58
N TYR A 484 13.40 0.76 30.51
CA TYR A 484 14.28 -0.38 30.73
C TYR A 484 15.30 -0.42 29.59
N TYR A 485 16.50 0.10 29.83
CA TYR A 485 17.67 -0.01 28.94
C TYR A 485 18.25 -1.43 28.94
N ALA A 486 17.40 -2.45 28.84
CA ALA A 486 17.80 -3.84 28.73
C ALA A 486 17.90 -4.19 27.25
N GLY A 487 19.10 -4.05 26.67
CA GLY A 487 19.38 -4.65 25.37
C GLY A 487 19.74 -3.72 24.23
N VAL A 488 20.34 -2.54 24.49
CA VAL A 488 21.16 -1.89 23.45
C VAL A 488 22.32 -2.83 23.15
N HIS A 489 22.13 -3.73 22.18
CA HIS A 489 23.22 -4.53 21.61
C HIS A 489 24.06 -3.57 20.77
N LEU A 490 24.93 -2.82 21.45
CA LEU A 490 25.94 -1.98 20.83
C LEU A 490 26.97 -2.86 20.12
N LYS A 491 26.60 -3.36 18.95
CA LYS A 491 27.57 -3.78 17.96
C LYS A 491 28.02 -2.54 17.20
N THR A 492 28.66 -1.58 17.89
CA THR A 492 29.67 -0.79 17.19
C THR A 492 30.62 -1.79 16.56
N TYR A 493 30.87 -1.66 15.27
CA TYR A 493 31.65 -2.48 14.34
C TYR A 493 33.09 -2.86 14.79
N PHE A 494 33.44 -2.69 16.06
CA PHE A 494 34.73 -3.02 16.67
C PHE A 494 35.11 -4.50 16.51
N ASP A 495 34.18 -5.44 16.44
CA ASP A 495 34.51 -6.85 16.29
C ASP A 495 34.79 -7.24 14.82
N ILE A 496 34.10 -6.64 13.85
CA ILE A 496 34.38 -6.83 12.42
C ILE A 496 35.69 -6.10 12.02
N TYR A 497 35.94 -4.91 12.58
CA TYR A 497 37.18 -4.17 12.34
C TYR A 497 38.41 -4.82 13.00
N LYS A 498 38.25 -5.48 14.16
CA LYS A 498 39.34 -6.25 14.79
C LYS A 498 39.73 -7.51 14.01
N GLU A 499 38.82 -8.11 13.23
CA GLU A 499 39.18 -9.22 12.34
C GLU A 499 39.82 -8.74 11.03
N HIS A 500 39.47 -7.56 10.52
CA HIS A 500 40.12 -6.99 9.33
C HIS A 500 41.45 -6.28 9.63
N MET A 501 41.71 -5.87 10.87
CA MET A 501 43.02 -5.33 11.32
C MET A 501 43.97 -6.41 11.88
N LYS A 502 43.61 -7.70 11.79
CA LYS A 502 44.46 -8.85 12.14
C LYS A 502 45.01 -9.60 10.91
N LYS A 503 44.78 -9.08 9.71
CA LYS A 503 45.52 -9.43 8.49
C LYS A 503 46.35 -8.23 8.07
#